data_AF-A0A6J1NML9-F1
#
_entry.id   AF-A0A6J1NML9-F1
#
_cell.length_a   1.000
_cell.length_b   1.000
_cell.length_c   1.000
_cell.angle_alpha   90.00
_cell.angle_beta   90.00
_cell.angle_gamma   90.00
#
_symmetry.space_group_name_H-M   'P 1'
#
loop_
_entity.id
_entity.type
_entity.pdbx_description
1 polymer ?
#
loop_
_entity_poly.entity_id
_entity_poly.type
_entity_poly.pdbx_seq_one_letter_code
_entity_poly.pdbx_strand_id
1 'polypeptide(L)'
;MSSQSTASKRKRKRRQVVGSEGRSIIISVRKFFKEEYDFSKLFPEPNSHLRNVTQRTSEATGVALKTVRHIIREGNNVPSTSSKYTSPLKKRTKQGSKLEIDNFTADIVRSTIQYLHVQKEIPSLTKLKTILKDQIEFDGCLQTLRRFLQKLGYKWCKTTSYRRVLMERHDVQMGRLKYLKKISEYRSLGRPIVYSDKSYFLSTGTCFIFVYAGTKDGFIENASEIYKANSTADDYHSNMSYDNYIKWLNEKLLPNLPERSVIVLDNELYDQKQLTLATPKEDMKQWLRDRGIPFEESMLKLELYDIIIKHINENTKYEIDELLESKGFDVIRVPPLHPELNAVENIWSTVKKYIALKSSEQNVVNMENLINESLKKITTETWHETCSHIEQIEKTYLEYFDLDLYFPINVQTEDSESEFESDVLDSN
;
A
#
# COMPACT_ATOMS: atom_id res chain seq x y z
N MET A 1 -50.81 49.13 0.22
CA MET A 1 -51.01 47.72 -0.17
C MET A 1 -49.64 47.11 -0.40
N SER A 2 -49.12 46.37 0.59
CA SER A 2 -47.79 45.73 0.50
C SER A 2 -47.99 44.23 0.33
N SER A 3 -47.70 43.74 -0.87
CA SER A 3 -47.77 42.34 -1.27
C SER A 3 -46.54 41.58 -0.74
N GLN A 4 -46.72 40.78 0.31
CA GLN A 4 -45.71 39.83 0.76
C GLN A 4 -45.72 38.59 -0.14
N SER A 5 -44.65 38.43 -0.93
CA SER A 5 -44.33 37.20 -1.65
C SER A 5 -43.79 36.16 -0.66
N THR A 6 -44.60 35.15 -0.33
CA THR A 6 -44.16 34.00 0.48
C THR A 6 -43.50 32.95 -0.41
N ALA A 7 -42.16 33.02 -0.52
CA ALA A 7 -41.37 31.97 -1.16
C ALA A 7 -41.37 30.69 -0.30
N SER A 8 -42.18 29.70 -0.70
CA SER A 8 -42.19 28.36 -0.08
C SER A 8 -40.86 27.65 -0.33
N LYS A 9 -40.04 27.50 0.72
CA LYS A 9 -38.82 26.67 0.71
C LYS A 9 -39.21 25.19 0.49
N ARG A 10 -39.14 24.71 -0.76
CA ARG A 10 -39.25 23.27 -1.09
C ARG A 10 -38.20 22.47 -0.30
N LYS A 11 -38.64 21.70 0.71
CA LYS A 11 -37.82 20.68 1.38
C LYS A 11 -37.24 19.73 0.32
N ARG A 12 -35.91 19.71 0.17
CA ARG A 12 -35.22 18.75 -0.70
C ARG A 12 -35.43 17.34 -0.12
N LYS A 13 -36.21 16.49 -0.81
CA LYS A 13 -36.31 15.05 -0.49
C LYS A 13 -34.90 14.44 -0.51
N ARG A 14 -34.56 13.66 0.52
CA ARG A 14 -33.30 12.88 0.59
C ARG A 14 -33.16 12.04 -0.69
N ARG A 15 -31.95 12.01 -1.26
CA ARG A 15 -31.64 11.17 -2.43
C ARG A 15 -31.83 9.70 -2.04
N GLN A 16 -32.85 9.05 -2.60
CA GLN A 16 -33.06 7.61 -2.44
C GLN A 16 -32.31 6.87 -3.55
N VAL A 17 -31.60 5.81 -3.18
CA VAL A 17 -30.87 4.96 -4.13
C VAL A 17 -31.84 3.94 -4.72
N VAL A 18 -31.94 3.89 -6.04
CA VAL A 18 -32.73 2.88 -6.75
C VAL A 18 -31.83 1.66 -7.01
N GLY A 19 -32.10 0.56 -6.28
CA GLY A 19 -31.41 -0.72 -6.44
C GLY A 19 -31.74 -1.45 -7.75
N SER A 20 -31.17 -2.62 -7.94
CA SER A 20 -31.32 -3.43 -9.18
C SER A 20 -32.77 -3.80 -9.49
N GLU A 21 -33.54 -4.19 -8.46
CA GLU A 21 -34.96 -4.54 -8.59
C GLU A 21 -35.81 -3.33 -8.99
N GLY A 22 -35.62 -2.19 -8.30
CA GLY A 22 -36.30 -0.94 -8.66
C GLY A 22 -35.94 -0.46 -10.08
N ARG A 23 -34.69 -0.66 -10.53
CA ARG A 23 -34.27 -0.37 -11.91
C ARG A 23 -34.98 -1.27 -12.93
N SER A 24 -35.13 -2.56 -12.63
CA SER A 24 -35.89 -3.51 -13.45
C SER A 24 -37.35 -3.08 -13.60
N ILE A 25 -38.01 -2.74 -12.48
CA ILE A 25 -39.41 -2.27 -12.47
C ILE A 25 -39.58 -1.02 -13.33
N ILE A 26 -38.68 -0.03 -13.22
CA ILE A 26 -38.73 1.21 -14.04
C ILE A 26 -38.68 0.90 -15.54
N ILE A 27 -37.91 -0.11 -15.94
CA ILE A 27 -37.78 -0.51 -17.35
C ILE A 27 -39.03 -1.26 -17.82
N SER A 28 -39.58 -2.14 -16.99
CA SER A 28 -40.86 -2.82 -17.27
C SER A 28 -42.01 -1.82 -17.41
N VAL A 29 -42.12 -0.84 -16.52
CA VAL A 29 -43.13 0.23 -16.59
C VAL A 29 -42.97 1.06 -17.86
N ARG A 30 -41.73 1.37 -18.26
CA ARG A 30 -41.48 2.06 -19.53
C ARG A 30 -41.88 1.21 -20.73
N LYS A 31 -41.61 -0.10 -20.71
CA LYS A 31 -41.97 -1.04 -21.78
C LYS A 31 -43.48 -1.06 -21.96
N PHE A 32 -44.22 -1.16 -20.87
CA PHE A 32 -45.69 -1.06 -20.86
C PHE A 32 -46.20 0.23 -21.52
N PHE A 33 -45.71 1.40 -21.10
CA PHE A 33 -46.13 2.68 -21.70
C PHE A 33 -45.70 2.84 -23.16
N LYS A 34 -44.62 2.17 -23.57
CA LYS A 34 -44.19 2.15 -24.98
C LYS A 34 -45.11 1.29 -25.82
N GLU A 35 -45.48 0.10 -25.36
CA GLU A 35 -46.42 -0.81 -26.03
C GLU A 35 -47.80 -0.16 -26.17
N GLU A 36 -48.27 0.53 -25.12
CA GLU A 36 -49.52 1.29 -25.15
C GLU A 36 -49.47 2.43 -26.19
N TYR A 37 -48.36 3.18 -26.25
CA TYR A 37 -48.17 4.20 -27.28
C TYR A 37 -48.09 3.61 -28.69
N ASP A 38 -47.38 2.50 -28.87
CA ASP A 38 -47.24 1.84 -30.17
C ASP A 38 -48.59 1.24 -30.63
N PHE A 39 -49.40 0.69 -29.72
CA PHE A 39 -50.78 0.27 -30.00
C PHE A 39 -51.66 1.46 -30.42
N SER A 40 -51.53 2.60 -29.75
CA SER A 40 -52.29 3.82 -30.10
C SER A 40 -51.95 4.38 -31.48
N LYS A 41 -50.82 4.01 -32.10
CA LYS A 41 -50.49 4.40 -33.48
C LYS A 41 -51.29 3.61 -34.52
N LEU A 42 -51.83 2.45 -34.16
CA LEU A 42 -52.61 1.60 -35.07
C LEU A 42 -54.04 2.13 -35.27
N PHE A 43 -54.50 3.02 -34.40
CA PHE A 43 -55.82 3.64 -34.45
C PHE A 43 -55.68 5.17 -34.35
N PRO A 44 -55.93 5.94 -35.42
CA PRO A 44 -55.63 7.37 -35.46
C PRO A 44 -56.66 8.21 -34.68
N GLU A 45 -56.59 8.13 -33.35
CA GLU A 45 -57.20 9.07 -32.41
C GLU A 45 -56.12 10.08 -31.95
N PRO A 46 -56.45 11.35 -31.67
CA PRO A 46 -55.49 12.39 -31.29
C PRO A 46 -54.98 12.24 -29.84
N ASN A 47 -54.30 11.13 -29.52
CA ASN A 47 -53.80 10.82 -28.18
C ASN A 47 -52.37 11.35 -27.94
N SER A 48 -52.20 12.67 -28.02
CA SER A 48 -50.87 13.33 -27.87
C SER A 48 -50.20 13.09 -26.51
N HIS A 49 -51.00 12.83 -25.47
CA HIS A 49 -50.55 12.60 -24.10
C HIS A 49 -49.77 11.27 -23.93
N LEU A 50 -50.03 10.27 -24.78
CA LEU A 50 -49.35 8.97 -24.73
C LEU A 50 -47.91 9.02 -25.28
N ARG A 51 -47.57 10.06 -26.06
CA ARG A 51 -46.26 10.23 -26.71
C ARG A 51 -45.11 10.32 -25.71
N ASN A 52 -45.36 10.88 -24.53
CA ASN A 52 -44.29 11.20 -23.57
C ASN A 52 -43.99 10.03 -22.61
N VAL A 53 -43.64 8.87 -23.17
CA VAL A 53 -43.41 7.60 -22.45
C VAL A 53 -42.43 7.76 -21.26
N THR A 54 -41.39 8.57 -21.42
CA THR A 54 -40.37 8.76 -20.36
C THR A 54 -40.90 9.59 -19.20
N GLN A 55 -41.71 10.62 -19.49
CA GLN A 55 -42.36 11.43 -18.46
C GLN A 55 -43.38 10.62 -17.69
N ARG A 56 -44.21 9.84 -18.40
CA ARG A 56 -45.19 8.92 -17.78
C ARG A 56 -44.53 7.87 -16.90
N THR A 57 -43.38 7.33 -17.32
CA THR A 57 -42.57 6.42 -16.50
C THR A 57 -42.11 7.10 -15.20
N SER A 58 -41.68 8.36 -15.27
CA SER A 58 -41.25 9.13 -14.09
C SER A 58 -42.39 9.37 -13.10
N GLU A 59 -43.58 9.70 -13.60
CA GLU A 59 -44.77 9.95 -12.81
C GLU A 59 -45.29 8.66 -12.14
N ALA A 60 -45.38 7.56 -12.91
CA ALA A 60 -45.86 6.28 -12.41
C ALA A 60 -44.92 5.63 -11.38
N THR A 61 -43.61 5.79 -11.55
CA THR A 61 -42.61 5.20 -10.64
C THR A 61 -42.26 6.12 -9.46
N GLY A 62 -42.68 7.38 -9.49
CA GLY A 62 -42.29 8.41 -8.51
C GLY A 62 -40.79 8.77 -8.54
N VAL A 63 -40.04 8.27 -9.53
CA VAL A 63 -38.60 8.49 -9.69
C VAL A 63 -38.36 9.72 -10.55
N ALA A 64 -37.42 10.57 -10.17
CA ALA A 64 -37.10 11.78 -10.91
C ALA A 64 -36.75 11.48 -12.38
N LEU A 65 -37.26 12.30 -13.30
CA LEU A 65 -37.10 12.15 -14.75
C LEU A 65 -35.64 11.97 -15.20
N LYS A 66 -34.71 12.69 -14.55
CA LYS A 66 -33.27 12.57 -14.82
C LYS A 66 -32.74 11.16 -14.51
N THR A 67 -33.20 10.56 -13.43
CA THR A 67 -32.83 9.20 -13.02
C THR A 67 -33.44 8.16 -13.95
N VAL A 68 -34.71 8.32 -14.36
CA VAL A 68 -35.35 7.45 -15.36
C VAL A 68 -34.58 7.48 -16.68
N ARG A 69 -34.23 8.67 -17.19
CA ARG A 69 -33.40 8.81 -18.40
C ARG A 69 -32.03 8.14 -18.27
N HIS A 70 -31.41 8.19 -17.10
CA HIS A 70 -30.12 7.55 -16.86
C HIS A 70 -30.22 6.02 -16.88
N ILE A 71 -31.21 5.46 -16.16
CA ILE A 71 -31.48 4.01 -16.13
C ILE A 71 -31.80 3.47 -17.54
N ILE A 72 -32.56 4.24 -18.32
CA ILE A 72 -32.85 3.92 -19.73
C ILE A 72 -31.58 3.79 -20.57
N ARG A 73 -30.64 4.73 -20.43
CA ARG A 73 -29.37 4.71 -21.17
C ARG A 73 -28.49 3.54 -20.74
N GLU A 74 -28.43 3.27 -19.44
CA GLU A 74 -27.72 2.10 -18.92
C GLU A 74 -28.31 0.82 -19.53
N GLY A 75 -29.64 0.67 -19.54
CA GLY A 75 -30.30 -0.54 -20.05
C GLY A 75 -30.16 -0.78 -21.56
N ASN A 76 -30.01 0.27 -22.38
CA ASN A 76 -29.73 0.12 -23.81
C ASN A 76 -28.29 -0.34 -24.10
N ASN A 77 -27.37 -0.19 -23.15
CA ASN A 77 -25.96 -0.54 -23.29
C ASN A 77 -25.61 -1.93 -22.71
N VAL A 78 -26.61 -2.68 -22.22
CA VAL A 78 -26.43 -4.04 -21.70
C VAL A 78 -26.66 -5.06 -22.83
N PRO A 79 -25.72 -5.97 -23.13
CA PRO A 79 -25.93 -7.01 -24.14
C PRO A 79 -27.08 -7.95 -23.73
N SER A 80 -27.86 -8.40 -24.72
CA SER A 80 -29.13 -9.14 -24.61
C SER A 80 -29.09 -10.42 -23.76
N THR A 81 -27.90 -10.89 -23.38
CA THR A 81 -27.66 -12.11 -22.59
C THR A 81 -27.52 -11.89 -21.09
N SER A 82 -27.51 -10.65 -20.58
CA SER A 82 -27.42 -10.40 -19.13
C SER A 82 -28.67 -9.71 -18.57
N SER A 83 -29.44 -10.44 -17.75
CA SER A 83 -30.70 -10.00 -17.14
C SER A 83 -30.52 -9.17 -15.86
N LYS A 84 -29.32 -8.68 -15.55
CA LYS A 84 -29.00 -8.07 -14.24
C LYS A 84 -28.55 -6.61 -14.38
N TYR A 85 -29.46 -5.68 -14.06
CA TYR A 85 -29.13 -4.26 -13.90
C TYR A 85 -28.25 -4.03 -12.67
N THR A 86 -27.08 -3.43 -12.85
CA THR A 86 -26.12 -3.18 -11.77
C THR A 86 -26.61 -2.07 -10.83
N SER A 87 -26.39 -2.19 -9.52
CA SER A 87 -26.69 -1.14 -8.52
C SER A 87 -25.58 -0.06 -8.53
N PRO A 88 -25.90 1.24 -8.41
CA PRO A 88 -24.94 2.33 -8.63
C PRO A 88 -23.83 2.44 -7.57
N LEU A 89 -23.91 1.68 -6.47
CA LEU A 89 -22.95 1.74 -5.37
C LEU A 89 -21.81 0.71 -5.44
N LYS A 90 -21.87 -0.29 -6.34
CA LYS A 90 -20.90 -1.41 -6.31
C LYS A 90 -19.53 -1.13 -6.97
N LYS A 91 -19.30 0.06 -7.53
CA LYS A 91 -17.98 0.43 -8.08
C LYS A 91 -17.67 1.90 -7.82
N ARG A 92 -17.50 2.29 -6.56
CA ARG A 92 -16.64 3.45 -6.29
C ARG A 92 -15.22 2.91 -6.22
N THR A 93 -14.54 2.86 -7.35
CA THR A 93 -13.08 2.75 -7.35
C THR A 93 -12.58 3.95 -6.53
N LYS A 94 -11.99 3.68 -5.36
CA LYS A 94 -11.13 4.69 -4.75
C LYS A 94 -10.07 4.96 -5.81
N GLN A 95 -10.03 6.18 -6.35
CA GLN A 95 -8.84 6.59 -7.09
C GLN A 95 -7.68 6.45 -6.11
N GLY A 96 -6.74 5.55 -6.41
CA GLY A 96 -5.52 5.42 -5.64
C GLY A 96 -4.88 6.79 -5.48
N SER A 97 -4.23 7.05 -4.34
CA SER A 97 -3.42 8.26 -4.22
C SER A 97 -2.41 8.26 -5.36
N LYS A 98 -2.41 9.29 -6.21
CA LYS A 98 -1.48 9.45 -7.34
C LYS A 98 0.00 9.31 -6.97
N LEU A 99 0.34 9.51 -5.70
CA LEU A 99 1.68 9.21 -5.20
C LEU A 99 1.76 7.76 -4.76
N GLU A 100 2.25 6.92 -5.65
CA GLU A 100 2.97 5.72 -5.24
C GLU A 100 4.29 6.19 -4.60
N ILE A 101 4.56 5.72 -3.38
CA ILE A 101 5.77 6.07 -2.66
C ILE A 101 6.83 5.10 -3.15
N ASP A 102 7.58 5.49 -4.18
CA ASP A 102 8.78 4.73 -4.57
C ASP A 102 9.87 4.94 -3.51
N ASN A 103 10.58 3.87 -3.15
CA ASN A 103 11.66 3.89 -2.16
C ASN A 103 12.71 4.94 -2.52
N PHE A 104 13.03 5.08 -3.81
CA PHE A 104 13.95 6.10 -4.31
C PHE A 104 13.52 7.53 -3.94
N THR A 105 12.23 7.84 -4.03
CA THR A 105 11.71 9.16 -3.65
C THR A 105 11.80 9.36 -2.15
N ALA A 106 11.52 8.31 -1.37
CA ALA A 106 11.64 8.37 0.08
C ALA A 106 13.08 8.69 0.52
N ASP A 107 14.07 8.04 -0.10
CA ASP A 107 15.49 8.19 0.22
C ASP A 107 16.00 9.60 -0.05
N ILE A 108 15.58 10.18 -1.18
CA ILE A 108 15.90 11.57 -1.53
C ILE A 108 15.30 12.53 -0.51
N VAL A 109 14.05 12.30 -0.08
CA VAL A 109 13.43 13.13 0.95
C VAL A 109 14.16 13.03 2.29
N ARG A 110 14.52 11.81 2.74
CA ARG A 110 15.29 11.63 3.99
C ARG A 110 16.64 12.34 3.91
N SER A 111 17.38 12.13 2.84
CA SER A 111 18.69 12.74 2.59
C SER A 111 18.62 14.26 2.54
N THR A 112 17.59 14.82 1.90
CA THR A 112 17.36 16.27 1.84
C THR A 112 17.11 16.86 3.23
N ILE A 113 16.30 16.20 4.05
CA ILE A 113 16.01 16.66 5.42
C ILE A 113 17.29 16.63 6.27
N GLN A 114 18.06 15.53 6.18
CA GLN A 114 19.33 15.41 6.90
C GLN A 114 20.33 16.47 6.47
N TYR A 115 20.47 16.70 5.18
CA TYR A 115 21.33 17.75 4.64
C TYR A 115 20.96 19.12 5.22
N LEU A 116 19.68 19.49 5.22
CA LEU A 116 19.22 20.77 5.79
C LEU A 116 19.53 20.88 7.28
N HIS A 117 19.35 19.80 8.04
CA HIS A 117 19.70 19.76 9.45
C HIS A 117 21.21 19.93 9.70
N VAL A 118 22.06 19.26 8.90
CA VAL A 118 23.53 19.42 8.97
C VAL A 118 23.93 20.87 8.67
N GLN A 119 23.26 21.51 7.70
CA GLN A 119 23.46 22.93 7.39
C GLN A 119 22.82 23.88 8.42
N LYS A 120 22.19 23.36 9.48
CA LYS A 120 21.46 24.12 10.51
C LYS A 120 20.34 24.99 9.95
N GLU A 121 19.73 24.55 8.85
CA GLU A 121 18.60 25.19 8.20
C GLU A 121 17.29 24.47 8.56
N ILE A 122 16.22 25.24 8.76
CA ILE A 122 14.91 24.67 9.10
C ILE A 122 14.26 24.06 7.84
N PRO A 123 13.96 22.75 7.81
CA PRO A 123 13.29 22.12 6.68
C PRO A 123 11.78 22.44 6.67
N SER A 124 11.40 23.61 6.15
CA SER A 124 9.99 23.96 5.93
C SER A 124 9.37 23.17 4.77
N LEU A 125 8.05 22.97 4.78
CA LEU A 125 7.36 22.29 3.68
C LEU A 125 7.60 22.98 2.34
N THR A 126 7.62 24.32 2.33
CA THR A 126 7.89 25.13 1.14
C THR A 126 9.30 24.89 0.63
N LYS A 127 10.30 24.91 1.52
CA LYS A 127 11.70 24.68 1.15
C LYS A 127 11.93 23.27 0.61
N LEU A 128 11.41 22.26 1.32
CA LEU A 128 11.46 20.87 0.88
C LEU A 128 10.79 20.70 -0.49
N LYS A 129 9.60 21.26 -0.69
CA LYS A 129 8.91 21.18 -1.98
C LYS A 129 9.74 21.80 -3.11
N THR A 130 10.40 22.93 -2.89
CA THR A 130 11.25 23.58 -3.89
C THR A 130 12.44 22.69 -4.27
N ILE A 131 13.14 22.14 -3.27
CA ILE A 131 14.30 21.25 -3.52
C ILE A 131 13.86 19.97 -4.23
N LEU A 132 12.76 19.35 -3.79
CA LEU A 132 12.25 18.12 -4.40
C LEU A 132 11.70 18.35 -5.81
N LYS A 133 11.17 19.54 -6.10
CA LYS A 133 10.77 19.89 -7.46
C LYS A 133 11.98 19.97 -8.40
N ASP A 134 13.12 20.44 -7.91
CA ASP A 134 14.36 20.53 -8.69
C ASP A 134 15.04 19.16 -8.86
N GLN A 135 15.11 18.36 -7.80
CA GLN A 135 15.82 17.08 -7.81
C GLN A 135 15.07 15.94 -8.50
N ILE A 136 13.73 15.87 -8.35
CA ILE A 136 12.91 14.73 -8.79
C ILE A 136 11.62 15.15 -9.50
N GLU A 137 11.53 16.41 -9.92
CA GLU A 137 10.32 16.95 -10.57
C GLU A 137 9.03 16.75 -9.77
N PHE A 138 9.12 16.77 -8.43
CA PHE A 138 7.98 16.53 -7.55
C PHE A 138 6.80 17.46 -7.87
N ASP A 139 5.68 16.89 -8.31
CA ASP A 139 4.49 17.60 -8.77
C ASP A 139 3.41 17.78 -7.68
N GLY A 140 3.63 17.19 -6.50
CA GLY A 140 2.68 17.19 -5.40
C GLY A 140 2.45 18.57 -4.76
N CYS A 141 1.25 18.78 -4.19
CA CYS A 141 0.98 19.95 -3.38
C CYS A 141 1.58 19.83 -1.96
N LEU A 142 1.62 20.92 -1.19
CA LEU A 142 2.18 20.92 0.18
C LEU A 142 1.50 19.91 1.10
N GLN A 143 0.19 19.73 0.97
CA GLN A 143 -0.55 18.74 1.75
C GLN A 143 -0.16 17.30 1.40
N THR A 144 0.14 17.04 0.14
CA THR A 144 0.65 15.74 -0.32
C THR A 144 2.02 15.48 0.28
N LEU A 145 2.92 16.46 0.24
CA LEU A 145 4.24 16.37 0.86
C LEU A 145 4.13 16.16 2.38
N ARG A 146 3.23 16.87 3.07
CA ARG A 146 2.99 16.68 4.51
C ARG A 146 2.57 15.26 4.85
N ARG A 147 1.62 14.69 4.09
CA ARG A 147 1.18 13.30 4.27
C ARG A 147 2.29 12.31 3.94
N PHE A 148 3.11 12.62 2.94
CA PHE A 148 4.27 11.81 2.57
C PHE A 148 5.28 11.74 3.72
N LEU A 149 5.65 12.88 4.29
CA LEU A 149 6.54 12.97 5.45
C LEU A 149 6.01 12.20 6.67
N GLN A 150 4.71 12.31 6.95
CA GLN A 150 4.09 11.53 8.04
C GLN A 150 4.20 10.02 7.82
N LYS A 151 4.02 9.55 6.58
CA LYS A 151 4.19 8.13 6.22
C LYS A 151 5.63 7.66 6.35
N LEU A 152 6.60 8.55 6.09
CA LEU A 152 8.03 8.28 6.31
C LEU A 152 8.45 8.35 7.79
N GLY A 153 7.51 8.57 8.70
CA GLY A 153 7.81 8.63 10.14
C GLY A 153 8.32 9.99 10.61
N TYR A 154 8.11 11.07 9.85
CA TYR A 154 8.44 12.44 10.31
C TYR A 154 7.24 13.11 10.99
N LYS A 155 7.55 13.93 12.00
CA LYS A 155 6.59 14.76 12.73
C LYS A 155 7.15 16.14 13.02
N TRP A 156 6.26 17.09 13.27
CA TRP A 156 6.63 18.43 13.69
C TRP A 156 6.77 18.48 15.21
N CYS A 157 8.00 18.59 15.70
CA CYS A 157 8.32 18.63 17.13
C CYS A 157 8.43 20.08 17.61
N LYS A 158 7.84 20.41 18.75
CA LYS A 158 8.06 21.70 19.42
C LYS A 158 9.49 21.74 19.98
N THR A 159 10.23 22.81 19.71
CA THR A 159 11.52 23.07 20.34
C THR A 159 11.37 24.01 21.55
N THR A 160 12.43 24.15 22.35
CA THR A 160 12.46 25.07 23.51
C THR A 160 12.26 26.53 23.11
N SER A 161 12.76 26.91 21.92
CA SER A 161 12.25 28.10 21.22
C SER A 161 10.96 27.68 20.50
N TYR A 162 9.88 28.44 20.63
CA TYR A 162 8.50 28.11 20.22
C TYR A 162 8.25 27.67 18.75
N ARG A 163 9.29 27.46 17.95
CA ARG A 163 9.23 26.91 16.58
C ARG A 163 8.94 25.40 16.62
N ARG A 164 8.24 24.91 15.59
CA ARG A 164 8.14 23.49 15.29
C ARG A 164 9.19 23.13 14.24
N VAL A 165 9.95 22.06 14.47
CA VAL A 165 10.95 21.54 13.52
C VAL A 165 10.49 20.17 13.04
N LEU A 166 10.65 19.89 11.75
CA LEU A 166 10.38 18.57 11.19
C LEU A 166 11.47 17.60 11.65
N MET A 167 11.11 16.63 12.47
CA MET A 167 12.02 15.62 12.98
C MET A 167 11.46 14.24 12.71
N GLU A 168 12.36 13.29 12.46
CA GLU A 168 11.96 11.89 12.44
C GLU A 168 11.50 11.45 13.84
N ARG A 169 10.54 10.55 13.90
CA ARG A 169 10.06 10.01 15.16
C ARG A 169 11.16 9.25 15.89
N HIS A 170 11.17 9.38 17.21
CA HIS A 170 12.17 8.75 18.08
C HIS A 170 12.19 7.22 17.96
N ASP A 171 11.03 6.56 17.85
CA ASP A 171 10.96 5.10 17.72
C ASP A 171 11.59 4.61 16.39
N VAL A 172 11.39 5.35 15.30
CA VAL A 172 12.00 5.08 14.00
C VAL A 172 13.53 5.28 14.08
N GLN A 173 13.97 6.40 14.65
CA GLN A 173 15.40 6.68 14.88
C GLN A 173 16.07 5.59 15.72
N MET A 174 15.46 5.18 16.82
CA MET A 174 15.99 4.14 17.71
C MET A 174 16.02 2.77 17.03
N GLY A 175 15.00 2.42 16.24
CA GLY A 175 14.98 1.20 15.44
C GLY A 175 16.16 1.16 14.47
N ARG A 176 16.37 2.27 13.73
CA ARG A 176 17.49 2.41 12.80
C ARG A 176 18.84 2.36 13.51
N LEU A 177 19.01 3.06 14.63
CA LEU A 177 20.26 3.04 15.40
C LEU A 177 20.63 1.62 15.88
N LYS A 178 19.65 0.84 16.36
CA LYS A 178 19.87 -0.55 16.79
C LYS A 178 20.36 -1.43 15.63
N TYR A 179 19.74 -1.30 14.47
CA TYR A 179 20.17 -1.99 13.25
C TYR A 179 21.60 -1.60 12.87
N LEU A 180 21.89 -0.30 12.79
CA LEU A 180 23.17 0.23 12.36
C LEU A 180 24.33 -0.20 13.28
N LYS A 181 24.11 -0.23 14.60
CA LYS A 181 25.10 -0.75 15.55
C LYS A 181 25.40 -2.23 15.30
N LYS A 182 24.37 -3.07 15.16
CA LYS A 182 24.54 -4.51 14.91
C LYS A 182 25.24 -4.80 13.59
N ILE A 183 24.79 -4.18 12.50
CA ILE A 183 25.37 -4.46 11.18
C ILE A 183 26.82 -3.93 11.08
N SER A 184 27.12 -2.81 11.73
CA SER A 184 28.49 -2.28 11.84
C SER A 184 29.41 -3.24 12.62
N GLU A 185 28.93 -3.80 13.73
CA GLU A 185 29.65 -4.81 14.52
C GLU A 185 29.97 -6.03 13.66
N TYR A 186 28.99 -6.62 12.96
CA TYR A 186 29.24 -7.79 12.13
C TYR A 186 30.18 -7.53 10.96
N ARG A 187 30.11 -6.36 10.33
CA ARG A 187 31.09 -5.95 9.31
C ARG A 187 32.49 -5.82 9.88
N SER A 188 32.64 -5.28 11.10
CA SER A 188 33.95 -5.17 11.77
C SER A 188 34.57 -6.53 12.07
N LEU A 189 33.73 -7.54 12.31
CA LEU A 189 34.13 -8.94 12.51
C LEU A 189 34.40 -9.67 11.17
N GLY A 190 34.24 -9.01 10.03
CA GLY A 190 34.44 -9.59 8.70
C GLY A 190 33.41 -10.66 8.34
N ARG A 191 32.23 -10.66 8.98
CA ARG A 191 31.19 -11.65 8.69
C ARG A 191 30.53 -11.40 7.33
N PRO A 192 30.23 -12.45 6.55
CA PRO A 192 29.47 -12.29 5.31
C PRO A 192 28.06 -11.77 5.61
N ILE A 193 27.66 -10.68 4.96
CA ILE A 193 26.30 -10.14 5.06
C ILE A 193 25.49 -10.64 3.86
N VAL A 194 24.41 -11.37 4.14
CA VAL A 194 23.46 -11.83 3.14
C VAL A 194 22.18 -11.02 3.28
N TYR A 195 21.79 -10.33 2.23
CA TYR A 195 20.49 -9.67 2.15
C TYR A 195 19.50 -10.63 1.52
N SER A 196 18.31 -10.74 2.09
CA SER A 196 17.21 -11.51 1.50
C SER A 196 15.92 -10.72 1.61
N ASP A 197 15.12 -10.79 0.54
CA ASP A 197 13.79 -10.23 0.55
C ASP A 197 12.86 -10.98 -0.41
N LYS A 198 11.57 -10.75 -0.20
CA LYS A 198 10.51 -11.14 -1.10
C LYS A 198 9.99 -9.90 -1.83
N SER A 199 9.92 -9.99 -3.15
CA SER A 199 9.30 -8.94 -3.96
C SER A 199 8.20 -9.50 -4.83
N TYR A 200 7.41 -8.62 -5.44
CA TYR A 200 6.36 -9.03 -6.37
C TYR A 200 6.27 -8.09 -7.57
N PHE A 201 5.71 -8.62 -8.65
CA PHE A 201 5.41 -7.88 -9.87
C PHE A 201 4.02 -8.24 -10.37
N LEU A 202 3.22 -7.22 -10.71
CA LEU A 202 1.88 -7.40 -11.26
C LEU A 202 1.89 -7.16 -12.77
N SER A 203 1.49 -8.17 -13.54
CA SER A 203 1.31 -8.06 -14.99
C SER A 203 -0.04 -8.61 -15.41
N THR A 204 -0.86 -7.77 -16.05
CA THR A 204 -2.12 -8.18 -16.71
C THR A 204 -3.04 -9.09 -15.86
N GLY A 205 -3.12 -8.85 -14.55
CA GLY A 205 -3.96 -9.62 -13.63
C GLY A 205 -3.29 -10.87 -13.03
N THR A 206 -2.03 -11.14 -13.38
CA THR A 206 -1.18 -12.16 -12.76
C THR A 206 -0.18 -11.47 -11.80
N CYS A 207 0.00 -12.04 -10.61
CA CYS A 207 1.04 -11.63 -9.68
C CYS A 207 2.18 -12.65 -9.69
N PHE A 208 3.41 -12.18 -9.91
CA PHE A 208 4.63 -12.97 -9.75
C PHE A 208 5.28 -12.58 -8.43
N ILE A 209 5.67 -13.58 -7.63
CA ILE A 209 6.35 -13.39 -6.35
C ILE A 209 7.75 -13.97 -6.49
N PHE A 210 8.73 -13.26 -5.93
CA PHE A 210 10.14 -13.54 -6.07
C PHE A 210 10.74 -13.62 -4.69
N VAL A 211 11.54 -14.65 -4.41
CA VAL A 211 12.36 -14.71 -3.19
C VAL A 211 13.80 -14.95 -3.56
N TYR A 212 14.66 -14.04 -3.12
CA TYR A 212 16.05 -13.96 -3.53
C TYR A 212 16.93 -13.65 -2.33
N ALA A 213 18.19 -14.02 -2.45
CA ALA A 213 19.24 -13.65 -1.52
C ALA A 213 20.52 -13.29 -2.27
N GLY A 214 21.28 -12.35 -1.74
CA GLY A 214 22.52 -11.89 -2.35
C GLY A 214 23.48 -11.29 -1.34
N THR A 215 24.73 -11.20 -1.75
CA THR A 215 25.83 -10.58 -1.01
C THR A 215 26.47 -9.50 -1.89
N LYS A 216 27.50 -8.82 -1.39
CA LYS A 216 28.33 -7.92 -2.20
C LYS A 216 28.96 -8.61 -3.44
N ASP A 217 29.06 -9.94 -3.43
CA ASP A 217 29.68 -10.72 -4.49
C ASP A 217 28.66 -11.25 -5.52
N GLY A 218 27.38 -10.89 -5.39
CA GLY A 218 26.31 -11.29 -6.31
C GLY A 218 25.16 -12.04 -5.63
N PHE A 219 24.25 -12.56 -6.45
CA PHE A 219 23.21 -13.46 -5.97
C PHE A 219 23.81 -14.74 -5.36
N ILE A 220 23.14 -15.28 -4.35
CA ILE A 220 23.46 -16.62 -3.87
C ILE A 220 23.01 -17.62 -4.94
N GLU A 221 23.96 -18.38 -5.43
CA GLU A 221 23.71 -19.38 -6.46
C GLU A 221 22.69 -20.41 -5.96
N ASN A 222 21.74 -20.79 -6.82
CA ASN A 222 20.66 -21.75 -6.52
C ASN A 222 19.69 -21.35 -5.39
N ALA A 223 19.77 -20.14 -4.85
CA ALA A 223 18.90 -19.66 -3.78
C ALA A 223 17.73 -18.78 -4.27
N SER A 224 17.54 -18.64 -5.57
CA SER A 224 16.50 -17.76 -6.15
C SER A 224 15.27 -18.56 -6.61
N GLU A 225 14.06 -18.08 -6.32
CA GLU A 225 12.81 -18.74 -6.73
C GLU A 225 11.71 -17.75 -7.16
N ILE A 226 10.92 -18.16 -8.15
CA ILE A 226 9.82 -17.39 -8.73
C ILE A 226 8.52 -18.19 -8.61
N TYR A 227 7.50 -17.60 -7.99
CA TYR A 227 6.18 -18.16 -7.85
C TYR A 227 5.18 -17.36 -8.67
N LYS A 228 4.33 -18.07 -9.41
CA LYS A 228 3.18 -17.48 -10.08
C LYS A 228 1.96 -17.62 -9.18
N ALA A 229 1.41 -16.50 -8.73
CA ALA A 229 0.21 -16.51 -7.89
C ALA A 229 -1.07 -16.58 -8.74
N ASN A 230 -2.09 -17.26 -8.21
CA ASN A 230 -3.36 -17.52 -8.90
C ASN A 230 -4.38 -16.37 -8.77
N SER A 231 -4.09 -15.30 -8.00
CA SER A 231 -5.04 -14.22 -7.73
C SER A 231 -4.64 -12.86 -8.31
N THR A 232 -5.67 -12.03 -8.55
CA THR A 232 -5.57 -10.64 -8.96
C THR A 232 -5.13 -9.73 -7.81
N ALA A 233 -4.43 -8.63 -8.15
CA ALA A 233 -3.73 -7.60 -7.36
C ALA A 233 -4.25 -7.14 -5.98
N ASP A 234 -5.47 -7.47 -5.53
CA ASP A 234 -6.04 -6.90 -4.30
C ASP A 234 -5.68 -7.70 -3.02
N ASP A 235 -5.03 -8.88 -3.13
CA ASP A 235 -4.75 -9.78 -1.98
C ASP A 235 -3.39 -10.52 -2.11
N TYR A 236 -2.32 -9.80 -2.50
CA TYR A 236 -1.02 -10.42 -2.82
C TYR A 236 -0.14 -10.72 -1.61
N HIS A 237 -0.31 -10.01 -0.48
CA HIS A 237 0.45 -10.30 0.74
C HIS A 237 0.19 -11.74 1.24
N SER A 238 -0.95 -12.34 0.89
CA SER A 238 -1.33 -13.72 1.24
C SER A 238 -0.91 -14.82 0.25
N ASN A 239 -0.23 -14.49 -0.86
CA ASN A 239 -0.02 -15.45 -1.96
C ASN A 239 1.28 -16.28 -1.86
N MET A 240 2.27 -15.86 -1.08
CA MET A 240 3.34 -16.77 -0.66
C MET A 240 2.97 -17.31 0.70
N SER A 241 2.56 -18.58 0.77
CA SER A 241 2.32 -19.24 2.05
C SER A 241 3.63 -19.32 2.82
N TYR A 242 3.54 -19.22 4.15
CA TYR A 242 4.64 -19.54 5.06
C TYR A 242 5.32 -20.86 4.67
N ASP A 243 4.54 -21.89 4.33
CA ASP A 243 5.07 -23.19 3.91
C ASP A 243 5.99 -23.11 2.68
N ASN A 244 5.62 -22.30 1.68
CA ASN A 244 6.47 -22.10 0.50
C ASN A 244 7.76 -21.36 0.87
N TYR A 245 7.68 -20.40 1.80
CA TYR A 245 8.85 -19.64 2.25
C TYR A 245 9.80 -20.53 3.05
N ILE A 246 9.29 -21.32 3.99
CA ILE A 246 10.08 -22.28 4.77
C ILE A 246 10.66 -23.38 3.86
N LYS A 247 9.92 -23.81 2.84
CA LYS A 247 10.45 -24.75 1.85
C LYS A 247 11.62 -24.14 1.09
N TRP A 248 11.47 -22.94 0.56
CA TRP A 248 12.56 -22.21 -0.09
C TRP A 248 13.76 -22.00 0.85
N LEU A 249 13.51 -21.60 2.10
CA LEU A 249 14.53 -21.38 3.10
C LEU A 249 15.37 -22.65 3.34
N ASN A 250 14.72 -23.80 3.51
CA ASN A 250 15.39 -25.08 3.77
C ASN A 250 16.03 -25.72 2.54
N GLU A 251 15.39 -25.66 1.38
CA GLU A 251 15.84 -26.37 0.18
C GLU A 251 16.78 -25.54 -0.69
N LYS A 252 16.71 -24.20 -0.62
CA LYS A 252 17.39 -23.28 -1.52
C LYS A 252 18.33 -22.33 -0.80
N LEU A 253 17.89 -21.64 0.24
CA LEU A 253 18.74 -20.65 0.90
C LEU A 253 19.79 -21.31 1.80
N LEU A 254 19.35 -22.02 2.84
CA LEU A 254 20.23 -22.64 3.86
C LEU A 254 21.39 -23.46 3.27
N PRO A 255 21.19 -24.32 2.24
CA PRO A 255 22.29 -25.13 1.69
C PRO A 255 23.34 -24.32 0.92
N ASN A 256 23.01 -23.11 0.47
CA ASN A 256 23.87 -22.28 -0.38
C ASN A 256 24.42 -21.04 0.36
N LEU A 257 24.10 -20.87 1.66
CA LEU A 257 24.59 -19.76 2.46
C LEU A 257 26.09 -19.90 2.80
N PRO A 258 26.86 -18.81 2.77
CA PRO A 258 28.20 -18.79 3.35
C PRO A 258 28.17 -19.08 4.85
N GLU A 259 29.11 -19.88 5.36
CA GLU A 259 29.22 -20.19 6.79
C GLU A 259 29.33 -18.92 7.65
N ARG A 260 28.70 -18.96 8.84
CA ARG A 260 28.71 -17.86 9.83
C ARG A 260 28.21 -16.52 9.26
N SER A 261 27.46 -16.56 8.17
CA SER A 261 26.86 -15.36 7.61
C SER A 261 25.82 -14.76 8.55
N VAL A 262 25.56 -13.48 8.31
CA VAL A 262 24.50 -12.72 8.95
C VAL A 262 23.44 -12.42 7.91
N ILE A 263 22.22 -12.82 8.20
CA ILE A 263 21.10 -12.73 7.26
C ILE A 263 20.28 -11.50 7.62
N VAL A 264 20.21 -10.57 6.66
CA VAL A 264 19.39 -9.36 6.72
C VAL A 264 18.04 -9.68 6.07
N LEU A 265 16.98 -9.66 6.88
CA LEU A 265 15.60 -9.94 6.46
C LEU A 265 14.74 -8.67 6.56
N ASP A 266 13.73 -8.55 5.69
CA ASP A 266 12.68 -7.55 5.89
C ASP A 266 11.79 -7.88 7.12
N ASN A 267 11.06 -6.88 7.60
CA ASN A 267 10.07 -6.98 8.67
C ASN A 267 8.74 -7.58 8.20
N GLU A 268 8.59 -8.01 6.94
CA GLU A 268 7.36 -8.67 6.50
C GLU A 268 7.10 -9.92 7.36
N LEU A 269 5.94 -9.94 8.01
CA LEU A 269 5.48 -11.11 8.76
C LEU A 269 5.13 -12.19 7.74
N TYR A 270 5.97 -13.21 7.63
CA TYR A 270 5.61 -14.45 6.97
C TYR A 270 4.62 -15.18 7.87
N ASP A 271 3.36 -14.75 7.85
CA ASP A 271 2.38 -15.35 8.72
C ASP A 271 1.98 -16.74 8.22
N GLN A 272 2.07 -17.71 9.13
CA GLN A 272 1.29 -18.94 9.06
C GLN A 272 -0.19 -18.54 8.94
N LYS A 273 -0.75 -18.62 7.72
CA LYS A 273 -2.17 -18.44 7.37
C LYS A 273 -2.93 -17.59 8.40
N GLN A 274 -2.79 -16.26 8.33
CA GLN A 274 -3.42 -15.32 9.26
C GLN A 274 -4.88 -15.72 9.52
N LEU A 275 -5.15 -16.23 10.72
CA LEU A 275 -6.51 -16.34 11.19
C LEU A 275 -7.07 -14.92 11.21
N THR A 276 -8.29 -14.76 10.76
CA THR A 276 -8.99 -13.47 10.80
C THR A 276 -10.22 -13.62 11.68
N LEU A 277 -10.85 -12.51 12.05
CA LEU A 277 -12.17 -12.57 12.69
C LEU A 277 -13.24 -13.26 11.83
N ALA A 278 -12.98 -13.51 10.54
CA ALA A 278 -13.84 -14.33 9.69
C ALA A 278 -13.67 -15.84 9.93
N THR A 279 -12.48 -16.31 10.35
CA THR A 279 -12.19 -17.73 10.59
C THR A 279 -13.17 -18.34 11.60
N PRO A 280 -13.77 -19.52 11.36
CA PRO A 280 -14.63 -20.18 12.34
C PRO A 280 -14.02 -20.30 13.75
N LYS A 281 -14.86 -20.21 14.78
CA LYS A 281 -14.42 -20.26 16.19
C LYS A 281 -13.71 -21.58 16.52
N GLU A 282 -14.21 -22.68 15.98
CA GLU A 282 -13.61 -24.01 16.22
C GLU A 282 -12.23 -24.13 15.55
N ASP A 283 -12.02 -23.52 14.38
CA ASP A 283 -10.69 -23.49 13.74
C ASP A 283 -9.70 -22.67 14.58
N MET A 284 -10.15 -21.57 15.21
CA MET A 284 -9.32 -20.79 16.14
C MET A 284 -8.93 -21.62 17.37
N LYS A 285 -9.87 -22.38 17.94
CA LYS A 285 -9.60 -23.29 19.06
C LYS A 285 -8.62 -24.40 18.66
N GLN A 286 -8.83 -25.00 17.49
CA GLN A 286 -7.95 -26.06 16.99
C GLN A 286 -6.54 -25.52 16.78
N TRP A 287 -6.39 -24.33 16.19
CA TRP A 287 -5.09 -23.68 16.03
C TRP A 287 -4.36 -23.45 17.35
N LEU A 288 -5.08 -23.01 18.40
CA LEU A 288 -4.54 -22.85 19.76
C LEU A 288 -4.14 -24.19 20.37
N ARG A 289 -4.95 -25.25 20.19
CA ARG A 289 -4.65 -26.62 20.65
C ARG A 289 -3.41 -27.20 19.99
N ASP A 290 -3.29 -27.06 18.66
CA ASP A 290 -2.17 -27.59 17.87
C ASP A 290 -0.83 -26.96 18.29
N ARG A 291 -0.87 -25.72 18.80
CA ARG A 291 0.30 -24.97 19.31
C ARG A 291 0.48 -25.03 20.82
N GLY A 292 -0.38 -25.78 21.53
CA GLY A 292 -0.32 -25.89 22.99
C GLY A 292 -0.57 -24.57 23.72
N ILE A 293 -1.28 -23.62 23.11
CA ILE A 293 -1.56 -22.30 23.70
C ILE A 293 -2.79 -22.43 24.62
N PRO A 294 -2.70 -22.05 25.91
CA PRO A 294 -3.83 -22.15 26.83
C PRO A 294 -4.99 -21.23 26.43
N PHE A 295 -6.21 -21.74 26.45
CA PHE A 295 -7.45 -20.96 26.34
C PHE A 295 -8.60 -21.68 27.05
N GLU A 296 -9.69 -20.96 27.35
CA GLU A 296 -10.89 -21.55 27.93
C GLU A 296 -11.94 -21.88 26.85
N GLU A 297 -12.58 -23.04 26.95
CA GLU A 297 -13.58 -23.49 25.96
C GLU A 297 -14.80 -22.55 25.82
N SER A 298 -15.10 -21.81 26.89
CA SER A 298 -16.16 -20.81 26.96
C SER A 298 -15.80 -19.48 26.30
N MET A 299 -14.51 -19.18 26.07
CA MET A 299 -14.06 -17.89 25.52
C MET A 299 -14.79 -17.56 24.23
N LEU A 300 -15.18 -16.30 24.08
CA LEU A 300 -15.80 -15.77 22.87
C LEU A 300 -14.79 -15.76 21.72
N LYS A 301 -15.31 -15.72 20.49
CA LYS A 301 -14.49 -15.68 19.29
C LYS A 301 -13.49 -14.51 19.30
N LEU A 302 -13.91 -13.35 19.82
CA LEU A 302 -13.05 -12.17 19.95
C LEU A 302 -11.90 -12.39 20.94
N GLU A 303 -12.15 -13.04 22.07
CA GLU A 303 -11.13 -13.33 23.10
C GLU A 303 -10.11 -14.35 22.60
N LEU A 304 -10.58 -15.41 21.92
CA LEU A 304 -9.70 -16.36 21.25
C LEU A 304 -8.84 -15.67 20.19
N TYR A 305 -9.43 -14.76 19.41
CA TYR A 305 -8.70 -13.99 18.41
C TYR A 305 -7.66 -13.06 19.03
N ASP A 306 -7.97 -12.42 20.16
CA ASP A 306 -7.03 -11.56 20.88
C ASP A 306 -5.81 -12.34 21.39
N ILE A 307 -6.03 -13.54 21.94
CA ILE A 307 -4.95 -14.46 22.33
C ILE A 307 -4.10 -14.84 21.11
N ILE A 308 -4.74 -15.18 19.98
CA ILE A 308 -4.07 -15.54 18.74
C ILE A 308 -3.20 -14.37 18.24
N ILE A 309 -3.75 -13.17 18.15
CA ILE A 309 -3.03 -11.98 17.67
C ILE A 309 -1.89 -11.62 18.59
N LYS A 310 -2.10 -11.69 19.91
CA LYS A 310 -1.04 -11.46 20.89
C LYS A 310 0.09 -12.48 20.74
N HIS A 311 -0.26 -13.77 20.63
CA HIS A 311 0.72 -14.84 20.43
C HIS A 311 1.48 -14.71 19.10
N ILE A 312 0.81 -14.36 18.01
CA ILE A 312 1.43 -14.08 16.71
C ILE A 312 2.39 -12.90 16.84
N ASN A 313 1.93 -11.76 17.38
CA ASN A 313 2.78 -10.58 17.52
C ASN A 313 4.02 -10.84 18.40
N GLU A 314 3.90 -11.71 19.41
CA GLU A 314 4.98 -12.11 20.30
C GLU A 314 5.90 -13.17 19.68
N ASN A 315 5.41 -14.12 18.86
CA ASN A 315 6.17 -15.30 18.40
C ASN A 315 6.51 -15.34 16.90
N THR A 316 5.78 -14.65 16.01
CA THR A 316 6.06 -14.64 14.56
C THR A 316 7.43 -14.04 14.25
N LYS A 317 7.96 -13.20 15.15
CA LYS A 317 9.32 -12.66 15.03
C LYS A 317 10.41 -13.71 15.27
N TYR A 318 10.09 -14.87 15.85
CA TYR A 318 11.10 -15.83 16.31
C TYR A 318 11.20 -17.10 15.48
N GLU A 319 10.15 -17.66 14.87
CA GLU A 319 10.29 -18.98 14.23
C GLU A 319 11.34 -19.04 13.10
N ILE A 320 11.35 -18.04 12.20
CA ILE A 320 12.35 -17.97 11.12
C ILE A 320 13.73 -17.61 11.69
N ASP A 321 13.77 -16.71 12.68
CA ASP A 321 15.01 -16.23 13.27
C ASP A 321 15.68 -17.37 14.08
N GLU A 322 14.92 -18.08 14.93
CA GLU A 322 15.32 -19.28 15.67
C GLU A 322 15.73 -20.42 14.73
N LEU A 323 15.03 -20.62 13.61
CA LEU A 323 15.43 -21.62 12.62
C LEU A 323 16.81 -21.29 12.05
N LEU A 324 17.06 -20.04 11.65
CA LEU A 324 18.36 -19.60 11.13
C LEU A 324 19.45 -19.67 12.21
N GLU A 325 19.15 -19.23 13.43
CA GLU A 325 20.06 -19.30 14.59
C GLU A 325 20.42 -20.74 14.96
N SER A 326 19.45 -21.66 14.92
CA SER A 326 19.69 -23.10 15.17
C SER A 326 20.63 -23.74 14.13
N LYS A 327 20.76 -23.12 12.96
CA LYS A 327 21.68 -23.53 11.88
C LYS A 327 23.02 -22.78 11.93
N GLY A 328 23.24 -21.92 12.92
CA GLY A 328 24.49 -21.19 13.12
C GLY A 328 24.61 -19.88 12.35
N PHE A 329 23.48 -19.30 11.92
CA PHE A 329 23.43 -17.99 11.29
C PHE A 329 22.86 -16.95 12.24
N ASP A 330 23.31 -15.71 12.14
CA ASP A 330 22.72 -14.61 12.91
C ASP A 330 21.72 -13.87 12.04
N VAL A 331 20.66 -13.34 12.65
CA VAL A 331 19.63 -12.61 11.93
C VAL A 331 19.59 -11.15 12.38
N ILE A 332 19.46 -10.25 11.40
CA ILE A 332 19.11 -8.85 11.64
C ILE A 332 17.92 -8.50 10.76
N ARG A 333 16.98 -7.76 11.31
CA ARG A 333 15.84 -7.26 10.55
C ARG A 333 16.11 -5.81 10.13
N VAL A 334 15.81 -5.50 8.87
CA VAL A 334 15.86 -4.13 8.32
C VAL A 334 15.00 -3.23 9.21
N PRO A 335 15.41 -2.00 9.55
CA PRO A 335 14.61 -1.17 10.43
C PRO A 335 13.32 -0.71 9.72
N PRO A 336 12.18 -0.59 10.44
CA PRO A 336 10.93 -0.15 9.83
C PRO A 336 11.10 1.19 9.12
N LEU A 337 10.43 1.35 7.97
CA LEU A 337 10.50 2.55 7.13
C LEU A 337 11.89 2.84 6.55
N HIS A 338 12.80 1.86 6.49
CA HIS A 338 14.13 2.02 5.88
C HIS A 338 14.48 0.91 4.86
N PRO A 339 13.65 0.71 3.82
CA PRO A 339 13.91 -0.31 2.80
C PRO A 339 15.22 -0.07 2.03
N GLU A 340 15.75 1.16 2.02
CA GLU A 340 17.03 1.49 1.40
C GLU A 340 18.22 0.80 2.06
N LEU A 341 18.09 0.34 3.30
CA LEU A 341 19.12 -0.42 4.01
C LEU A 341 19.10 -1.91 3.65
N ASN A 342 18.18 -2.36 2.77
CA ASN A 342 18.16 -3.70 2.21
C ASN A 342 18.72 -3.70 0.78
N ALA A 343 19.85 -4.36 0.54
CA ALA A 343 20.46 -4.39 -0.80
C ALA A 343 19.55 -5.07 -1.84
N VAL A 344 18.81 -6.11 -1.45
CA VAL A 344 17.89 -6.82 -2.35
C VAL A 344 16.79 -5.89 -2.86
N GLU A 345 16.25 -4.98 -2.03
CA GLU A 345 15.21 -4.02 -2.45
C GLU A 345 15.73 -2.98 -3.45
N ASN A 346 16.98 -2.55 -3.29
CA ASN A 346 17.63 -1.65 -4.24
C ASN A 346 17.84 -2.33 -5.62
N ILE A 347 18.29 -3.59 -5.60
CA ILE A 347 18.40 -4.41 -6.82
C ILE A 347 17.03 -4.61 -7.47
N TRP A 348 15.99 -4.88 -6.68
CA TRP A 348 14.62 -5.00 -7.19
C TRP A 348 14.08 -3.73 -7.80
N SER A 349 14.36 -2.58 -7.20
CA SER A 349 13.96 -1.28 -7.73
C SER A 349 14.53 -1.08 -9.14
N THR A 350 15.78 -1.50 -9.36
CA THR A 350 16.44 -1.48 -10.69
C THR A 350 15.76 -2.43 -11.67
N VAL A 351 15.50 -3.68 -11.25
CA VAL A 351 14.82 -4.70 -12.05
C VAL A 351 13.41 -4.25 -12.45
N LYS A 352 12.61 -3.75 -11.51
CA LYS A 352 11.24 -3.26 -11.75
C LYS A 352 11.23 -2.10 -12.72
N LYS A 353 12.16 -1.14 -12.59
CA LYS A 353 12.32 -0.02 -13.54
C LYS A 353 12.63 -0.53 -14.95
N TYR A 354 13.53 -1.50 -15.08
CA TYR A 354 13.85 -2.11 -16.38
C TYR A 354 12.62 -2.79 -17.02
N ILE A 355 11.90 -3.60 -16.24
CA ILE A 355 10.71 -4.30 -16.70
C ILE A 355 9.64 -3.30 -17.14
N ALA A 356 9.37 -2.25 -16.36
CA ALA A 356 8.36 -1.24 -16.67
C ALA A 356 8.65 -0.47 -17.98
N LEU A 357 9.92 -0.13 -18.21
CA LEU A 357 10.36 0.51 -19.46
C LEU A 357 10.12 -0.42 -20.66
N LYS A 358 10.58 -1.68 -20.57
CA LYS A 358 10.47 -2.64 -21.67
C LYS A 358 9.04 -3.11 -21.93
N SER A 359 8.22 -3.27 -20.89
CA SER A 359 6.81 -3.64 -21.04
C SER A 359 5.97 -2.53 -21.70
N SER A 360 6.42 -1.28 -21.62
CA SER A 360 5.79 -0.15 -22.30
C SER A 360 6.17 -0.08 -23.79
N GLU A 361 7.37 -0.54 -24.13
CA GLU A 361 7.91 -0.57 -25.50
C GLU A 361 7.44 -1.79 -26.31
N GLN A 362 7.19 -2.92 -25.64
CA GLN A 362 6.85 -4.19 -26.28
C GLN A 362 5.51 -4.71 -25.76
N ASN A 363 4.65 -5.21 -26.65
CA ASN A 363 3.42 -5.89 -26.27
C ASN A 363 3.80 -7.29 -25.75
N VAL A 364 4.36 -7.35 -24.53
CA VAL A 364 5.12 -8.51 -24.01
C VAL A 364 4.22 -9.74 -23.90
N VAL A 365 4.57 -10.79 -24.66
CA VAL A 365 3.87 -12.08 -24.66
C VAL A 365 4.36 -13.00 -23.53
N ASN A 366 5.55 -12.77 -22.94
CA ASN A 366 6.07 -13.58 -21.83
C ASN A 366 6.86 -12.77 -20.79
N MET A 367 6.26 -12.54 -19.62
CA MET A 367 6.85 -11.79 -18.50
C MET A 367 8.03 -12.51 -17.83
N GLU A 368 7.98 -13.84 -17.73
CA GLU A 368 9.04 -14.62 -17.08
C GLU A 368 10.37 -14.47 -17.82
N ASN A 369 10.33 -14.41 -19.15
CA ASN A 369 11.51 -14.16 -19.97
C ASN A 369 12.09 -12.77 -19.71
N LEU A 370 11.25 -11.75 -19.58
CA LEU A 370 11.70 -10.37 -19.33
C LEU A 370 12.32 -10.24 -17.93
N ILE A 371 11.75 -10.92 -16.94
CA ILE A 371 12.32 -10.99 -15.59
C ILE A 371 13.69 -11.67 -15.64
N ASN A 372 13.78 -12.86 -16.26
CA ASN A 372 15.05 -13.57 -16.38
C ASN A 372 16.11 -12.77 -17.15
N GLU A 373 15.71 -12.03 -18.20
CA GLU A 373 16.59 -11.12 -18.93
C GLU A 373 17.09 -9.99 -18.01
N SER A 374 16.20 -9.36 -17.24
CA SER A 374 16.55 -8.28 -16.33
C SER A 374 17.51 -8.74 -15.23
N LEU A 375 17.30 -9.95 -14.68
CA LEU A 375 18.17 -10.53 -13.65
C LEU A 375 19.57 -10.85 -14.20
N LYS A 376 19.68 -11.30 -15.45
CA LYS A 376 20.98 -11.54 -16.12
C LYS A 376 21.80 -10.26 -16.31
N LYS A 377 21.16 -9.09 -16.29
CA LYS A 377 21.86 -7.80 -16.39
C LYS A 377 22.43 -7.33 -15.05
N ILE A 378 21.96 -7.89 -13.93
CA ILE A 378 22.51 -7.59 -12.62
C ILE A 378 23.84 -8.34 -12.49
N THR A 379 24.93 -7.60 -12.48
CA THR A 379 26.29 -8.15 -12.37
C THR A 379 26.74 -8.17 -10.91
N THR A 380 27.86 -8.85 -10.66
CA THR A 380 28.57 -8.78 -9.37
C THR A 380 29.00 -7.36 -9.03
N GLU A 381 29.37 -6.56 -10.04
CA GLU A 381 29.67 -5.14 -9.91
C GLU A 381 28.45 -4.35 -9.44
N THR A 382 27.27 -4.58 -10.01
CA THR A 382 26.02 -3.95 -9.55
C THR A 382 25.74 -4.24 -8.07
N TRP A 383 25.94 -5.49 -7.65
CA TRP A 383 25.82 -5.89 -6.24
C TRP A 383 26.83 -5.20 -5.33
N HIS A 384 28.10 -5.15 -5.77
CA HIS A 384 29.17 -4.49 -5.03
C HIS A 384 28.91 -3.00 -4.84
N GLU A 385 28.51 -2.30 -5.91
CA GLU A 385 28.16 -0.88 -5.87
C GLU A 385 26.96 -0.61 -4.96
N THR A 386 25.92 -1.46 -5.05
CA THR A 386 24.72 -1.35 -4.21
C THR A 386 25.07 -1.49 -2.73
N CYS A 387 25.82 -2.54 -2.36
CA CYS A 387 26.26 -2.75 -0.98
C CYS A 387 27.16 -1.61 -0.48
N SER A 388 28.07 -1.12 -1.32
CA SER A 388 28.94 0.01 -0.99
C SER A 388 28.15 1.31 -0.78
N HIS A 389 27.12 1.54 -1.58
CA HIS A 389 26.21 2.67 -1.41
C HIS A 389 25.47 2.61 -0.08
N ILE A 390 24.95 1.42 0.29
CA ILE A 390 24.28 1.22 1.59
C ILE A 390 25.25 1.51 2.74
N GLU A 391 26.48 1.01 2.69
CA GLU A 391 27.49 1.30 3.72
C GLU A 391 27.76 2.81 3.86
N GLN A 392 27.68 3.58 2.78
CA GLN A 392 27.79 5.03 2.84
C GLN A 392 26.56 5.70 3.47
N ILE A 393 25.35 5.20 3.16
CA ILE A 393 24.11 5.64 3.80
C ILE A 393 24.17 5.37 5.31
N GLU A 394 24.62 4.20 5.72
CA GLU A 394 24.77 3.81 7.12
C GLU A 394 25.69 4.76 7.89
N LYS A 395 26.85 5.12 7.32
CA LYS A 395 27.77 6.10 7.91
C LYS A 395 27.11 7.46 8.06
N THR A 396 26.41 7.92 7.02
CA THR A 396 25.69 9.20 7.02
C THR A 396 24.63 9.23 8.12
N TYR A 397 23.89 8.13 8.31
CA TYR A 397 22.92 8.02 9.40
C TYR A 397 23.57 8.07 10.78
N LEU A 398 24.74 7.45 10.98
CA LEU A 398 25.45 7.46 12.25
C LEU A 398 25.96 8.86 12.60
N GLU A 399 26.55 9.58 11.64
CA GLU A 399 26.99 10.97 11.81
C GLU A 399 25.81 11.90 12.19
N TYR A 400 24.63 11.61 11.65
CA TYR A 400 23.43 12.39 11.90
C TYR A 400 22.85 12.23 13.32
N PHE A 401 23.06 11.09 13.99
CA PHE A 401 22.46 10.85 15.32
C PHE A 401 23.12 11.63 16.45
N ASP A 402 24.41 11.95 16.33
CA ASP A 402 25.17 12.71 17.33
C ASP A 402 25.14 14.23 17.04
N LEU A 403 24.27 14.68 16.13
CA LEU A 403 24.21 16.08 15.71
C LEU A 403 23.32 16.91 16.66
N ASP A 404 23.91 17.89 17.33
CA ASP A 404 23.17 18.90 18.10
C ASP A 404 22.38 19.82 17.16
N LEU A 405 21.07 19.61 17.09
CA LEU A 405 20.15 20.43 16.31
C LEU A 405 19.90 21.78 17.00
N TYR A 406 20.78 22.74 16.72
CA TYR A 406 20.57 24.15 17.07
C TYR A 406 20.28 24.97 15.82
N PHE A 407 19.04 25.44 15.69
CA PHE A 407 18.63 26.33 14.60
C PHE A 407 18.69 27.79 15.06
N PRO A 408 19.48 28.66 14.40
CA PRO A 408 19.50 30.08 14.75
C PRO A 408 18.12 30.71 14.56
N ILE A 409 17.68 31.52 15.52
CA ILE A 409 16.41 32.25 15.46
C ILE A 409 16.55 33.37 14.41
N ASN A 410 16.31 33.05 13.14
CA ASN A 410 16.18 34.09 12.11
C ASN A 410 14.83 34.80 12.28
N VAL A 411 14.85 36.07 12.71
CA VAL A 411 13.66 36.89 13.04
C VAL A 411 12.80 37.24 11.80
N GLN A 412 13.10 36.71 10.61
CA GLN A 412 12.51 37.17 9.33
C GLN A 412 11.78 36.11 8.49
N THR A 413 11.20 35.07 9.08
CA THR A 413 10.22 34.23 8.36
C THR A 413 8.90 34.18 9.11
N GLU A 414 8.03 35.13 8.78
CA GLU A 414 6.58 35.00 8.96
C GLU A 414 6.05 33.91 8.04
N ASP A 415 6.35 32.64 8.32
CA ASP A 415 5.62 31.53 7.69
C ASP A 415 4.43 31.19 8.58
N SER A 416 3.29 31.77 8.18
CA SER A 416 1.95 31.44 8.64
C SER A 416 1.60 29.98 8.30
N GLU A 417 2.14 29.00 9.06
CA GLU A 417 1.51 27.69 9.19
C GLU A 417 0.56 27.75 10.39
N SER A 418 -0.61 28.36 10.15
CA SER A 418 -1.72 28.36 11.09
C SER A 418 -2.22 26.94 11.34
N GLU A 419 -2.51 26.71 12.61
CA GLU A 419 -3.01 25.50 13.25
C GLU A 419 -4.20 24.89 12.52
N PHE A 420 -4.11 23.59 12.20
CA PHE A 420 -5.25 22.66 12.31
C PHE A 420 -4.69 21.26 12.67
N GLU A 421 -4.42 21.06 13.96
CA GLU A 421 -4.36 19.73 14.58
C GLU A 421 -5.81 19.28 14.84
N SER A 422 -6.29 18.26 14.15
CA SER A 422 -7.31 17.39 14.73
C SER A 422 -6.59 16.15 15.25
N ASP A 423 -6.22 16.18 16.52
CA ASP A 423 -5.82 15.00 17.27
C ASP A 423 -6.95 13.97 17.18
N VAL A 424 -6.73 12.90 16.41
CA VAL A 424 -7.48 11.67 16.61
C VAL A 424 -6.67 10.88 17.62
N LEU A 425 -7.11 11.07 18.86
CA LEU A 425 -6.87 10.29 20.07
C LEU A 425 -6.23 8.93 19.80
N ASP A 426 -5.01 8.78 20.32
CA ASP A 426 -4.59 7.53 20.93
C ASP A 426 -5.72 7.06 21.86
N SER A 427 -6.31 5.93 21.51
CA SER A 427 -7.19 5.17 22.39
C SER A 427 -6.57 3.78 22.47
N ASN A 428 -6.01 3.53 23.66
CA ASN A 428 -5.56 2.28 24.27
C ASN A 428 -5.74 0.98 23.49
#